data_AF-A0AAX0PSV6-F1
#
_entry.id   AF-A0AAX0PSV6-F1
#
_cell.length_a   1.000
_cell.length_b   1.000
_cell.length_c   1.000
_cell.angle_alpha   90.00
_cell.angle_beta   90.00
_cell.angle_gamma   90.00
#
_symmetry.space_group_name_H-M   'P 1'
#
loop_
_entity.id
_entity.type
_entity.pdbx_description
1 polymer ?
#
loop_
_entity_poly.entity_id
_entity_poly.type
_entity_poly.pdbx_seq_one_letter_code
_entity_poly.pdbx_strand_id
1 'polypeptide(L)' 'MILKSQHYQPYYGLISEIRKQGLSHKEVAKMLGITSQSFSQKINRKGGKDFWFEEAIFLSKKLKIDFKQFF' A
#
# COMPACT_ATOMS: atom_id res chain seq x y z
N MET A 1 21.11 19.75 15.66
CA MET A 1 20.92 18.44 15.01
C MET A 1 19.42 18.19 14.95
N ILE A 2 18.77 18.43 13.81
CA ILE A 2 17.32 18.21 13.68
C ILE A 2 17.13 16.69 13.57
N LEU A 3 16.63 16.07 14.64
CA LEU A 3 16.16 14.69 14.61
C LEU A 3 15.09 14.62 13.52
N LYS A 4 15.41 13.98 12.38
CA LYS A 4 14.39 13.60 11.39
C LYS A 4 13.37 12.77 12.16
N SER A 5 12.19 13.36 12.40
CA SER A 5 11.03 12.63 12.90
C SER A 5 10.88 11.37 12.06
N GLN A 6 10.96 10.20 12.69
CA GLN A 6 10.59 8.95 12.05
C GLN A 6 9.13 9.08 11.63
N HIS A 7 8.89 9.51 10.40
CA HIS A 7 7.56 9.64 9.86
C HIS A 7 7.00 8.24 9.75
N TYR A 8 6.05 7.90 10.62
CA TYR A 8 5.23 6.71 10.48
C TYR A 8 4.62 6.71 9.07
N GLN A 9 5.01 5.72 8.26
CA GLN A 9 4.45 5.51 6.93
C GLN A 9 3.43 4.38 7.02
N PRO A 10 2.12 4.67 6.86
CA PRO A 10 1.12 3.63 6.77
C PRO A 10 1.47 2.63 5.66
N TYR A 11 1.18 1.34 5.90
CA TYR A 11 1.42 0.27 4.93
C TYR A 11 2.88 0.19 4.44
N TYR A 12 3.85 0.56 5.28
CA TYR A 12 5.26 0.48 4.92
C TYR A 12 5.66 -0.92 4.42
N GLY A 13 5.14 -1.98 5.07
CA GLY A 13 5.36 -3.36 4.65
C GLY A 13 4.88 -3.63 3.21
N LEU A 14 3.64 -3.27 2.90
CA LEU A 14 3.07 -3.38 1.55
C LEU A 14 3.90 -2.60 0.53
N ILE A 15 4.28 -1.35 0.84
CA ILE A 15 5.08 -0.50 -0.06
C ILE A 15 6.44 -1.13 -0.33
N SER A 16 7.10 -1.66 0.71
CA SER A 16 8.36 -2.39 0.58
C SER A 16 8.21 -3.56 -0.38
N GLU A 17 7.15 -4.36 -0.23
CA GLU A 17 6.99 -5.58 -1.01
C GLU A 17 6.61 -5.32 -2.47
N ILE A 18 5.80 -4.30 -2.73
CA ILE A 18 5.54 -3.80 -4.08
C ILE A 18 6.87 -3.41 -4.77
N ARG A 19 7.74 -2.67 -4.06
CA ARG A 19 9.04 -2.25 -4.60
C ARG A 19 9.98 -3.42 -4.85
N LYS A 20 10.05 -4.41 -3.95
CA LYS A 20 10.88 -5.62 -4.14
C LYS A 20 10.46 -6.43 -5.35
N GLN A 21 9.16 -6.42 -5.68
CA GLN A 21 8.63 -7.08 -6.86
C GLN A 21 8.76 -6.24 -8.15
N GLY A 22 9.36 -5.04 -8.08
CA GLY A 22 9.53 -4.15 -9.23
C GLY A 22 8.23 -3.54 -9.75
N LEU A 23 7.15 -3.60 -8.97
CA LEU A 23 5.83 -3.10 -9.35
C LEU A 23 5.70 -1.62 -9.01
N SER A 24 5.06 -0.86 -9.88
CA SER A 24 4.66 0.51 -9.61
C SER A 24 3.31 0.57 -8.90
N HIS A 25 3.07 1.65 -8.14
CA HIS A 25 1.75 1.91 -7.54
C HIS A 25 0.63 1.97 -8.58
N LYS A 26 0.93 2.38 -9.83
CA LYS A 26 -0.03 2.41 -10.94
C LYS A 26 -0.46 0.99 -11.35
N GLU A 27 0.48 0.05 -11.37
CA GLU A 27 0.17 -1.35 -11.70
C GLU A 27 -0.68 -2.00 -10.61
N VAL A 28 -0.34 -1.76 -9.34
CA VAL A 28 -1.12 -2.27 -8.20
C VAL A 28 -2.52 -1.66 -8.16
N ALA A 29 -2.65 -0.36 -8.44
CA ALA A 29 -3.96 0.29 -8.59
C ALA A 29 -4.81 -0.35 -9.70
N LYS A 30 -4.18 -0.69 -10.84
CA LYS A 30 -4.84 -1.40 -11.94
C LYS A 30 -5.32 -2.80 -11.52
N MET A 31 -4.55 -3.52 -10.69
CA MET A 31 -4.98 -4.83 -10.18
C MET A 31 -6.25 -4.73 -9.32
N LEU A 32 -6.41 -3.64 -8.57
CA LEU A 32 -7.60 -3.35 -7.77
C LEU A 32 -8.76 -2.74 -8.57
N GLY A 33 -8.56 -2.42 -9.85
CA GLY A 33 -9.57 -1.71 -10.64
C GLY A 33 -9.79 -0.25 -10.18
N ILE A 34 -8.82 0.38 -9.52
CA ILE A 34 -8.90 1.75 -9.03
C ILE A 34 -7.87 2.67 -9.71
N THR A 35 -8.07 3.98 -9.56
CA THR A 35 -7.10 4.96 -10.06
C THR A 35 -5.83 4.99 -9.20
N SER A 36 -4.69 5.35 -9.81
CA SER A 36 -3.44 5.57 -9.07
C SER A 36 -3.57 6.60 -7.95
N GLN A 37 -4.44 7.61 -8.13
CA GLN A 37 -4.73 8.60 -7.11
C GLN A 37 -5.48 7.99 -5.92
N SER A 38 -6.49 7.16 -6.16
CA SER A 38 -7.23 6.44 -5.11
C SER A 38 -6.29 5.52 -4.32
N PHE A 39 -5.45 4.76 -5.03
CA PHE A 39 -4.42 3.93 -4.39
C PHE A 39 -3.45 4.78 -3.55
N SER A 40 -2.96 5.90 -4.09
CA SER A 40 -2.09 6.83 -3.37
C SER A 40 -2.75 7.39 -2.10
N GLN A 41 -4.05 7.71 -2.15
CA GLN A 41 -4.79 8.15 -0.97
C GLN A 41 -4.88 7.04 0.09
N LYS A 42 -5.15 5.79 -0.31
CA LYS A 42 -5.20 4.63 0.59
C LYS A 42 -3.85 4.36 1.27
N ILE A 43 -2.76 4.23 0.50
CA ILE A 43 -1.42 3.93 1.07
C ILE A 43 -0.90 5.04 1.99
N ASN A 44 -1.35 6.29 1.80
CA ASN A 44 -0.97 7.41 2.65
C ASN A 44 -2.01 7.71 3.75
N ARG A 45 -3.07 6.91 3.88
CA ARG A 45 -4.24 7.16 4.74
C ARG A 45 -4.81 8.58 4.64
N LYS A 46 -4.76 9.17 3.44
CA LYS A 46 -5.18 10.56 3.21
C LYS A 46 -6.70 10.65 3.10
N GLY A 47 -7.30 11.61 3.82
CA GLY A 47 -8.75 11.86 3.76
C GLY A 47 -9.59 10.70 4.28
N GLY A 48 -9.06 9.92 5.23
CA GLY A 48 -9.75 8.76 5.82
C GLY A 48 -9.86 7.55 4.88
N LYS A 49 -9.19 7.57 3.72
CA LYS A 49 -9.15 6.42 2.81
C LYS A 49 -8.25 5.33 3.38
N ASP A 50 -8.75 4.11 3.36
CA ASP A 50 -8.07 2.90 3.82
C ASP A 50 -8.31 1.77 2.82
N PHE A 51 -7.53 0.70 2.88
CA PHE A 51 -7.83 -0.55 2.19
C PHE A 51 -8.98 -1.27 2.91
N TRP A 52 -9.97 -1.69 2.13
CA TRP A 52 -10.99 -2.61 2.62
C TRP A 52 -10.36 -3.97 2.87
N PHE A 53 -10.93 -4.75 3.80
CA PHE A 53 -10.45 -6.09 4.11
C PHE A 53 -10.32 -6.97 2.85
N GLU A 54 -11.31 -6.90 1.96
CA GLU A 54 -11.30 -7.65 0.70
C GLU A 54 -10.19 -7.20 -0.25
N GLU A 55 -9.89 -5.90 -0.33
CA GLU A 55 -8.77 -5.38 -1.14
C GLU A 55 -7.43 -5.89 -0.59
N ALA A 56 -7.27 -5.91 0.73
CA ALA A 56 -6.07 -6.39 1.39
C ALA A 56 -5.88 -7.91 1.18
N ILE A 57 -6.95 -8.71 1.30
CA ILE A 57 -6.93 -10.14 0.99
C ILE A 57 -6.62 -10.38 -0.49
N PHE A 58 -7.24 -9.61 -1.39
CA PHE A 58 -7.00 -9.70 -2.82
C PHE A 58 -5.54 -9.43 -3.17
N LEU A 59 -4.98 -8.32 -2.68
CA LEU A 59 -3.58 -7.96 -2.91
C LEU A 59 -2.61 -8.96 -2.29
N SER A 60 -2.90 -9.46 -1.08
CA SER A 60 -2.08 -10.49 -0.43
C SER A 60 -1.96 -11.73 -1.31
N LYS A 61 -3.09 -12.20 -1.88
CA LYS A 61 -3.10 -13.34 -2.82
C LYS A 61 -2.40 -13.00 -4.14
N LYS A 62 -2.66 -11.81 -4.70
CA LYS A 62 -2.16 -11.41 -6.03
C LYS A 62 -0.66 -11.19 -6.03
N LEU A 63 -0.13 -10.56 -4.98
CA LEU A 63 1.28 -10.25 -4.79
C LEU A 63 2.04 -11.37 -4.05
N LYS A 64 1.33 -12.41 -3.57
CA LYS A 64 1.89 -13.50 -2.75
C LYS A 64 2.64 -12.98 -1.51
N ILE A 65 2.06 -12.01 -0.82
CA ILE A 65 2.62 -11.42 0.41
C ILE A 65 1.78 -11.79 1.62
N ASP A 66 2.39 -11.79 2.81
CA ASP A 66 1.67 -12.00 4.07
C ASP A 66 0.71 -10.82 4.31
N PHE A 67 -0.52 -11.13 4.75
CA PHE A 67 -1.53 -10.13 5.12
C PHE A 67 -1.02 -9.15 6.20
N LYS A 68 -0.06 -9.58 7.03
CA LYS A 68 0.62 -8.73 8.03
C LYS A 68 1.28 -7.50 7.42
N GLN A 69 1.59 -7.47 6.13
CA GLN A 69 2.19 -6.30 5.47
C GLN A 69 1.23 -5.09 5.39
N PHE A 70 -0.05 -5.27 5.74
CA PHE A 70 -1.03 -4.19 5.83
C PHE A 70 -1.09 -3.49 7.20
N PHE A 71 -0.33 -3.96 8.19
CA PHE A 71 -0.25 -3.40 9.55
C PHE A 71 1.19 -2.97 9.87
#